data_AF-A0A9P5YKY6-F1
#
_entry.id   AF-A0A9P5YKY6-F1
#
_cell.length_a   1.000
_cell.length_b   1.000
_cell.length_c   1.000
_cell.angle_alpha   90.00
_cell.angle_beta   90.00
_cell.angle_gamma   90.00
#
_symmetry.space_group_name_H-M   'P 1'
#
loop_
_entity.id
_entity.type
_entity.pdbx_description
1 polymer ?
#
loop_
_entity_poly.entity_id
_entity_poly.type
_entity_poly.pdbx_seq_one_letter_code
_entity_poly.pdbx_strand_id
1 'polypeptide(L)'
;MHLPRSIFSRKQLDLFLWLLRVNRVESVPSTKSMNLLNKMMQGNCGIDTIAYEGRLDHRYHVNGLSQILAQEMCNPKIRPNLYFYPEDTGLHLSQTRQAERRLKEIRSEDTTPMIRIHHSDYYIFEPAMLADRTVCIPHRWFTRSGHYYAMAWMLEARLGEGNIPGWVVRQDRELEVDESRFLKNFPQLSNDFKLYDVPSPTNIIGVYPNTPDAGFDSLQRWTLTNPVLGNPWRVRACGHRTLCLPLWMYCDDTSGNMSKKWNEDNSFLFTLAGLPLEQSQKEFNVHFLCTSNLAPPLEMMEGVVDQVM
;
A
#
# COMPACT_ATOMS: atom_id res chain seq x y z
N MET A 1 17.62 -25.87 11.38
CA MET A 1 18.33 -24.58 11.24
C MET A 1 17.36 -23.68 10.52
N HIS A 2 17.01 -22.52 11.09
CA HIS A 2 16.02 -21.63 10.50
C HIS A 2 16.70 -20.45 9.81
N LEU A 3 17.68 -20.73 8.94
CA LEU A 3 18.14 -19.70 8.02
C LEU A 3 16.94 -19.33 7.15
N PRO A 4 16.75 -18.05 6.77
CA PRO A 4 15.63 -17.66 5.93
C PRO A 4 15.57 -18.58 4.70
N ARG A 5 14.52 -19.41 4.65
CA ARG A 5 14.22 -20.34 3.54
C ARG A 5 15.20 -21.51 3.34
N SER A 6 16.02 -21.85 4.34
CA SER A 6 16.78 -23.11 4.30
C SER A 6 15.87 -24.27 4.71
N ILE A 7 15.62 -25.18 3.77
CA ILE A 7 14.87 -26.44 3.99
C ILE A 7 15.73 -27.54 4.61
N PHE A 8 17.00 -27.27 4.92
CA PHE A 8 17.90 -28.30 5.40
C PHE A 8 17.75 -28.53 6.91
N SER A 9 17.44 -29.78 7.25
CA SER A 9 17.60 -30.30 8.59
C SER A 9 19.07 -30.21 9.04
N ARG A 10 19.29 -30.27 10.35
CA ARG A 10 20.65 -30.30 10.90
C ARG A 10 21.47 -31.46 10.34
N LYS A 11 20.87 -32.65 10.18
CA LYS A 11 21.52 -33.83 9.61
C LYS A 11 21.95 -33.62 8.16
N GLN A 12 21.10 -32.98 7.36
CA GLN A 12 21.44 -32.65 5.97
C GLN A 12 22.58 -31.64 5.91
N LEU A 13 22.57 -30.60 6.75
CA LEU A 13 23.67 -29.66 6.83
C LEU A 13 24.98 -30.35 7.23
N ASP A 14 24.95 -31.22 8.23
CA ASP A 14 26.12 -31.97 8.67
C ASP A 14 26.70 -32.81 7.51
N LEU A 15 25.82 -33.45 6.72
CA LEU A 15 26.20 -34.20 5.52
C LEU A 15 26.84 -33.29 4.46
N PHE A 16 26.26 -32.12 4.17
CA PHE A 16 26.83 -31.18 3.20
C PHE A 16 28.19 -30.63 3.65
N LEU A 17 28.33 -30.26 4.93
CA LEU A 17 29.60 -29.79 5.47
C LEU A 17 30.66 -30.90 5.46
N TRP A 18 30.26 -32.15 5.70
CA TRP A 18 31.16 -33.31 5.55
C TRP A 18 31.59 -33.50 4.10
N LEU A 19 30.66 -33.47 3.14
CA LEU A 19 30.96 -33.58 1.71
C LEU A 19 31.94 -32.50 1.25
N LEU A 20 31.73 -31.25 1.66
CA LEU A 20 32.62 -30.14 1.33
C LEU A 20 34.04 -30.35 1.89
N ARG A 21 34.16 -30.87 3.10
CA ARG A 21 35.46 -31.21 3.71
C ARG A 21 36.19 -32.33 2.98
N VAL A 22 35.47 -33.40 2.60
CA VAL A 22 36.06 -34.53 1.86
C VAL A 22 36.56 -34.08 0.48
N ASN A 23 35.85 -33.16 -0.16
CA ASN A 23 36.26 -32.56 -1.44
C ASN A 23 37.30 -31.44 -1.30
N ARG A 24 37.88 -31.25 -0.10
CA ARG A 24 38.94 -30.26 0.20
C ARG A 24 38.57 -28.82 -0.15
N VAL A 25 37.29 -28.46 -0.04
CA VAL A 25 36.86 -27.06 -0.14
C VAL A 25 37.44 -26.29 1.04
N GLU A 26 38.10 -25.17 0.76
CA GLU A 26 38.68 -24.32 1.80
C GLU A 26 37.59 -23.53 2.55
N SER A 27 37.87 -23.15 3.81
CA SER A 27 37.01 -22.27 4.61
C SER A 27 35.57 -22.77 4.87
N VAL A 28 35.38 -24.09 5.01
CA VAL A 28 34.05 -24.67 5.31
C VAL A 28 33.61 -24.29 6.74
N PRO A 29 32.45 -23.62 6.93
CA PRO A 29 31.99 -23.20 8.25
C PRO A 29 31.63 -24.42 9.12
N SER A 30 31.71 -24.24 10.45
CA SER A 30 31.21 -25.25 11.38
C SER A 30 29.70 -25.12 11.57
N THR A 31 29.05 -26.21 11.98
CA THR A 31 27.62 -26.22 12.34
C THR A 31 27.32 -25.23 13.47
N LYS A 32 28.26 -25.09 14.43
CA LYS A 32 28.21 -24.10 15.51
C LYS A 32 28.24 -22.67 14.96
N SER A 33 29.16 -22.38 14.04
CA SER A 33 29.27 -21.08 13.37
C SER A 33 27.99 -20.73 12.62
N MET A 34 27.43 -21.70 11.89
CA MET A 34 26.17 -21.53 11.16
C MET A 34 24.97 -21.28 12.10
N ASN A 35 24.91 -21.97 13.25
CA ASN A 35 23.87 -21.73 14.26
C ASN A 35 24.00 -20.34 14.91
N LEU A 36 25.22 -19.89 15.19
CA LEU A 36 25.47 -18.56 15.71
C LEU A 36 25.02 -17.49 14.71
N LEU A 37 25.42 -17.62 13.45
CA LEU A 37 24.96 -16.75 12.37
C LEU A 37 23.44 -16.74 12.29
N ASN A 38 22.80 -17.91 12.33
CA ASN A 38 21.35 -18.00 12.31
C ASN A 38 20.70 -17.25 13.47
N LYS A 39 21.23 -17.39 14.69
CA LYS A 39 20.71 -16.69 15.86
C LYS A 39 20.85 -15.17 15.73
N MET A 40 21.97 -14.69 15.19
CA MET A 40 22.16 -13.26 14.91
C MET A 40 21.18 -12.75 13.84
N MET A 41 21.01 -13.50 12.75
CA MET A 41 20.07 -13.14 11.68
C MET A 41 18.63 -13.13 12.16
N GLN A 42 18.22 -14.11 12.97
CA GLN A 42 16.89 -14.14 13.57
C GLN A 42 16.69 -13.00 14.58
N GLY A 43 17.72 -12.62 15.34
CA GLY A 43 17.64 -11.46 16.23
C GLY A 43 17.49 -10.12 15.50
N ASN A 44 18.05 -10.00 14.29
CA ASN A 44 18.05 -8.74 13.54
C ASN A 44 16.93 -8.63 12.49
N CYS A 45 16.55 -9.76 11.88
CA CYS A 45 15.63 -9.84 10.74
C CYS A 45 14.66 -11.03 10.87
N GLY A 46 14.49 -11.58 12.08
CA GLY A 46 13.44 -12.56 12.34
C GLY A 46 12.07 -11.92 12.20
N ILE A 47 11.08 -12.78 11.96
CA ILE A 47 9.67 -12.41 12.07
C ILE A 47 9.19 -12.98 13.39
N ASP A 48 8.63 -12.14 14.24
CA ASP A 48 8.05 -12.55 15.51
C ASP A 48 6.77 -13.35 15.27
N THR A 49 6.57 -14.37 16.09
CA THR A 49 5.34 -15.15 16.12
C THR A 49 4.59 -14.80 17.39
N ILE A 50 3.49 -14.06 17.24
CA ILE A 50 2.71 -13.47 18.32
C ILE A 50 1.61 -14.46 18.71
N ALA A 51 1.49 -14.74 20.01
CA ALA A 51 0.46 -15.63 20.54
C ALA A 51 -0.84 -14.85 20.79
N TYR A 52 -1.96 -15.43 20.37
CA TYR A 52 -3.30 -14.89 20.58
C TYR A 52 -4.16 -15.90 21.35
N GLU A 53 -5.05 -15.37 22.19
CA GLU A 53 -6.16 -16.09 22.80
C GLU A 53 -7.43 -15.54 22.16
N GLY A 54 -8.01 -16.34 21.26
CA GLY A 54 -9.18 -15.92 20.52
C GLY A 54 -10.44 -15.90 21.39
N ARG A 55 -11.48 -15.23 20.88
CA ARG A 55 -12.75 -15.05 21.62
C ARG A 55 -13.54 -16.33 21.88
N LEU A 56 -13.20 -17.42 21.20
CA LEU A 56 -13.76 -18.76 21.41
C LEU A 56 -12.83 -19.64 22.25
N ASP A 57 -11.89 -19.01 22.98
CA ASP A 57 -10.90 -19.66 23.85
C ASP A 57 -9.90 -20.56 23.10
N HIS A 58 -9.74 -20.38 21.78
CA HIS A 58 -8.70 -21.07 21.03
C HIS A 58 -7.39 -20.29 21.07
N ARG A 59 -6.30 -21.00 21.35
CA ARG A 59 -4.95 -20.44 21.26
C ARG A 59 -4.39 -20.68 19.87
N TYR A 60 -3.95 -19.60 19.23
CA TYR A 60 -3.28 -19.64 17.94
C TYR A 60 -2.15 -18.62 17.89
N HIS A 61 -1.35 -18.67 16.83
CA HIS A 61 -0.21 -17.77 16.68
C HIS A 61 -0.21 -17.13 15.31
N VAL A 62 0.16 -15.85 15.25
CA VAL A 62 0.22 -15.08 14.01
C VAL A 62 1.61 -14.47 13.86
N ASN A 63 2.22 -14.66 12.69
CA ASN A 63 3.48 -14.01 12.35
C ASN A 63 3.30 -12.49 12.18
N GLY A 64 4.30 -11.71 12.58
CA GLY A 64 4.29 -10.26 12.51
C GLY A 64 4.14 -9.74 11.08
N LEU A 65 2.92 -9.38 10.68
CA LEU A 65 2.60 -8.89 9.34
C LEU A 65 3.38 -7.63 8.99
N SER A 66 3.45 -6.65 9.90
CA SER A 66 4.20 -5.41 9.70
C SER A 66 5.69 -5.66 9.45
N GLN A 67 6.29 -6.64 10.11
CA GLN A 67 7.68 -7.04 9.91
C GLN A 67 7.86 -7.71 8.55
N ILE A 68 6.94 -8.57 8.11
CA ILE A 68 6.98 -9.19 6.77
C ILE A 68 6.89 -8.10 5.69
N LEU A 69 5.94 -7.17 5.83
CA LEU A 69 5.76 -6.07 4.88
C LEU A 69 6.99 -5.15 4.83
N ALA A 70 7.59 -4.85 5.98
CA ALA A 70 8.82 -4.07 6.05
C ALA A 70 9.97 -4.79 5.33
N GLN A 71 10.11 -6.11 5.50
CA GLN A 71 11.12 -6.89 4.80
C GLN A 71 10.91 -6.90 3.29
N GLU A 72 9.69 -7.08 2.79
CA GLU A 72 9.41 -7.06 1.36
C GLU A 72 9.57 -5.66 0.73
N MET A 73 9.24 -4.60 1.47
CA MET A 73 9.51 -3.23 1.03
C MET A 73 11.01 -2.90 0.97
N CYS A 74 11.83 -3.55 1.81
CA CYS A 74 13.29 -3.42 1.80
C CYS A 74 13.98 -4.45 0.88
N ASN A 75 13.25 -5.41 0.32
CA ASN A 75 13.81 -6.52 -0.44
C ASN A 75 14.26 -6.05 -1.84
N PRO A 76 15.57 -6.03 -2.15
CA PRO A 76 16.06 -5.50 -3.43
C PRO A 76 15.62 -6.33 -4.65
N LYS A 77 15.20 -7.59 -4.45
CA LYS A 77 14.71 -8.45 -5.53
C LYS A 77 13.23 -8.23 -5.82
N ILE A 78 12.46 -7.84 -4.81
CA ILE A 78 10.99 -7.70 -4.92
C ILE A 78 10.57 -6.26 -5.08
N ARG A 79 11.20 -5.33 -4.36
CA ARG A 79 10.88 -3.91 -4.37
C ARG A 79 10.80 -3.27 -5.76
N PRO A 80 11.68 -3.60 -6.74
CA PRO A 80 11.56 -3.07 -8.11
C PRO A 80 10.34 -3.60 -8.88
N ASN A 81 9.81 -4.75 -8.49
CA ASN A 81 8.65 -5.37 -9.09
C ASN A 81 7.33 -4.93 -8.44
N LEU A 82 7.35 -4.10 -7.39
CA LEU A 82 6.14 -3.64 -6.71
C LEU A 82 5.57 -2.39 -7.37
N TYR A 83 4.29 -2.47 -7.74
CA TYR A 83 3.51 -1.38 -8.30
C TYR A 83 2.41 -0.95 -7.33
N PHE A 84 2.32 0.35 -7.09
CA PHE A 84 1.43 0.95 -6.08
C PHE A 84 0.28 1.77 -6.68
N TYR A 85 0.28 1.95 -8.00
CA TYR A 85 -0.69 2.76 -8.73
C TYR A 85 -1.40 1.88 -9.77
N PRO A 86 -2.68 2.15 -10.06
CA PRO A 86 -3.33 1.62 -11.24
C PRO A 86 -2.57 2.01 -12.51
N GLU A 87 -2.64 1.16 -13.53
CA GLU A 87 -2.03 1.41 -14.83
C GLU A 87 -3.10 1.38 -15.92
N ASP A 88 -3.28 2.48 -16.62
CA ASP A 88 -4.14 2.53 -17.78
C ASP A 88 -3.37 2.02 -19.01
N THR A 89 -3.88 0.93 -19.58
CA THR A 89 -3.34 0.25 -20.77
C THR A 89 -4.39 0.13 -21.89
N GLY A 90 -5.49 0.87 -21.77
CA GLY A 90 -6.61 0.81 -22.72
C GLY A 90 -7.30 -0.55 -22.69
N LEU A 91 -7.29 -1.26 -23.82
CA LEU A 91 -8.06 -2.50 -24.02
C LEU A 91 -7.34 -3.78 -23.59
N HIS A 92 -6.03 -3.72 -23.30
CA HIS A 92 -5.23 -4.90 -23.03
C HIS A 92 -4.98 -5.06 -21.53
N LEU A 93 -5.36 -6.22 -20.98
CA LEU A 93 -5.13 -6.56 -19.59
C LEU A 93 -4.17 -7.74 -19.49
N SER A 94 -3.03 -7.51 -18.83
CA SER A 94 -2.00 -8.52 -18.54
C SER A 94 -1.68 -8.60 -17.05
N GLN A 95 -1.91 -7.51 -16.30
CA GLN A 95 -1.65 -7.40 -14.88
C GLN A 95 -2.89 -6.93 -14.12
N THR A 96 -2.99 -7.29 -12.85
CA THR A 96 -4.15 -6.91 -12.02
C THR A 96 -4.23 -5.42 -11.75
N ARG A 97 -3.11 -4.70 -11.76
CA ARG A 97 -3.07 -3.23 -11.67
C ARG A 97 -3.72 -2.52 -12.87
N GLN A 98 -3.88 -3.22 -13.98
CA GLN A 98 -4.48 -2.70 -15.22
C GLN A 98 -6.00 -2.84 -15.23
N ALA A 99 -6.57 -3.60 -14.30
CA ALA A 99 -8.01 -3.80 -14.24
C ALA A 99 -8.73 -2.46 -14.00
N GLU A 100 -9.79 -2.21 -14.77
CA GLU A 100 -10.60 -1.01 -14.68
C GLU A 100 -11.09 -0.73 -13.25
N ARG A 101 -11.42 -1.80 -12.49
CA ARG A 101 -11.80 -1.70 -11.08
C ARG A 101 -10.76 -0.97 -10.22
N ARG A 102 -9.46 -1.21 -10.47
CA ARG A 102 -8.37 -0.54 -9.74
C ARG A 102 -8.37 0.96 -10.01
N LEU A 103 -8.63 1.35 -11.25
CA LEU A 103 -8.62 2.74 -11.66
C LEU A 103 -9.93 3.45 -11.30
N LYS A 104 -11.10 2.85 -11.48
CA LYS A 104 -12.39 3.56 -11.42
C LYS A 104 -13.24 3.23 -10.19
N GLU A 105 -13.20 2.00 -9.69
CA GLU A 105 -14.16 1.54 -8.66
C GLU A 105 -13.64 1.67 -7.23
N ILE A 106 -12.33 1.51 -7.01
CA ILE A 106 -11.73 1.69 -5.65
C ILE A 106 -11.96 3.12 -5.20
N ARG A 107 -12.42 3.36 -3.97
CA ARG A 107 -12.58 4.73 -3.45
C ARG A 107 -11.23 5.46 -3.44
N SER A 108 -11.24 6.74 -3.79
CA SER A 108 -10.02 7.56 -3.86
C SER A 108 -9.18 7.50 -2.57
N GLU A 109 -9.83 7.47 -1.40
CA GLU A 109 -9.21 7.36 -0.08
C GLU A 109 -8.44 6.04 0.16
N ASP A 110 -8.83 4.97 -0.53
CA ASP A 110 -8.19 3.64 -0.41
C ASP A 110 -7.06 3.46 -1.44
N THR A 111 -6.82 4.45 -2.31
CA THR A 111 -5.72 4.43 -3.28
C THR A 111 -4.45 5.03 -2.70
N THR A 112 -3.34 4.90 -3.44
CA THR A 112 -2.10 5.58 -3.06
C THR A 112 -2.32 7.10 -3.02
N PRO A 113 -2.17 7.76 -1.85
CA PRO A 113 -2.72 9.10 -1.65
C PRO A 113 -1.84 10.22 -2.19
N MET A 114 -0.63 9.94 -2.70
CA MET A 114 0.27 10.97 -3.18
C MET A 114 1.15 10.49 -4.34
N ILE A 115 1.65 11.45 -5.13
CA ILE A 115 2.86 11.29 -5.94
C ILE A 115 3.91 12.32 -5.51
N ARG A 116 5.19 12.01 -5.78
CA ARG A 116 6.30 12.94 -5.56
C ARG A 116 6.88 13.32 -6.91
N ILE A 117 6.62 14.55 -7.32
CA ILE A 117 7.20 15.15 -8.53
C ILE A 117 8.42 15.95 -8.08
N HIS A 118 9.61 15.52 -8.52
CA HIS A 118 10.89 16.03 -8.03
C HIS A 118 10.99 15.97 -6.49
N HIS A 119 10.91 17.12 -5.82
CA HIS A 119 10.98 17.26 -4.36
C HIS A 119 9.66 17.74 -3.74
N SER A 120 8.57 17.76 -4.51
CA SER A 120 7.26 18.25 -4.08
C SER A 120 6.26 17.12 -3.98
N ASP A 121 5.62 17.00 -2.82
CA ASP A 121 4.56 16.01 -2.58
C ASP A 121 3.19 16.58 -2.93
N TYR A 122 2.50 15.88 -3.82
CA TYR A 122 1.14 16.18 -4.23
C TYR A 122 0.22 15.10 -3.67
N TYR A 123 -0.59 15.46 -2.67
CA TYR A 123 -1.57 14.55 -2.10
C TYR A 123 -2.92 14.70 -2.81
N ILE A 124 -3.70 13.62 -2.79
CA ILE A 124 -5.10 13.68 -3.13
C ILE A 124 -5.85 14.62 -2.18
N PHE A 125 -6.94 15.18 -2.67
CA PHE A 125 -7.83 16.13 -2.01
C PHE A 125 -7.22 17.50 -1.70
N GLU A 126 -5.94 17.71 -1.95
CA GLU A 126 -5.30 19.00 -1.75
C GLU A 126 -5.34 19.86 -3.03
N PRO A 127 -5.64 21.17 -2.92
CA PRO A 127 -5.52 22.10 -4.05
C PRO A 127 -4.09 22.15 -4.60
N ALA A 128 -3.97 21.99 -5.91
CA ALA A 128 -2.72 22.08 -6.64
C ALA A 128 -2.89 22.99 -7.86
N MET A 129 -1.87 23.79 -8.16
CA MET A 129 -1.86 24.68 -9.31
C MET A 129 -1.10 24.03 -10.47
N LEU A 130 -1.67 24.15 -11.66
CA LEU A 130 -1.07 23.73 -12.93
C LEU A 130 -0.25 24.86 -13.57
N ALA A 131 0.57 24.52 -14.55
CA ALA A 131 1.44 25.46 -15.26
C ALA A 131 0.67 26.57 -16.00
N ASP A 132 -0.57 26.30 -16.41
CA ASP A 132 -1.49 27.28 -17.02
C ASP A 132 -2.25 28.13 -15.98
N ARG A 133 -1.88 28.01 -14.70
CA ARG A 133 -2.50 28.68 -13.53
C ARG A 133 -3.89 28.18 -13.15
N THR A 134 -4.43 27.18 -13.84
CA THR A 134 -5.63 26.47 -13.39
C THR A 134 -5.34 25.83 -12.04
N VAL A 135 -6.30 25.86 -11.12
CA VAL A 135 -6.20 25.15 -9.84
C VAL A 135 -7.17 23.98 -9.85
N CYS A 136 -6.70 22.82 -9.40
CA CYS A 136 -7.48 21.60 -9.34
C CYS A 136 -7.22 20.85 -8.04
N ILE A 137 -8.06 19.87 -7.73
CA ILE A 137 -7.87 18.95 -6.61
C ILE A 137 -7.71 17.54 -7.19
N PRO A 138 -6.49 16.96 -7.21
CA PRO A 138 -6.31 15.56 -7.56
C PRO A 138 -7.10 14.70 -6.59
N HIS A 139 -7.86 13.73 -7.07
CA HIS A 139 -8.49 12.73 -6.21
C HIS A 139 -7.99 11.32 -6.51
N ARG A 140 -7.28 11.10 -7.61
CA ARG A 140 -6.72 9.79 -7.95
C ARG A 140 -5.47 9.91 -8.79
N TRP A 141 -4.47 9.11 -8.45
CA TRP A 141 -3.24 8.97 -9.23
C TRP A 141 -3.19 7.64 -9.94
N PHE A 142 -2.73 7.64 -11.19
CA PHE A 142 -2.53 6.43 -11.98
C PHE A 142 -1.36 6.61 -12.94
N THR A 143 -0.99 5.53 -13.64
CA THR A 143 0.10 5.52 -14.61
C THR A 143 -0.41 5.20 -15.99
N ARG A 144 0.18 5.79 -17.03
CA ARG A 144 -0.09 5.45 -18.43
C ARG A 144 1.21 5.59 -19.21
N SER A 145 1.63 4.52 -19.89
CA SER A 145 2.89 4.49 -20.67
C SER A 145 4.12 4.98 -19.89
N GLY A 146 4.20 4.66 -18.60
CA GLY A 146 5.33 5.03 -17.73
C GLY A 146 5.28 6.44 -17.12
N HIS A 147 4.27 7.24 -17.45
CA HIS A 147 4.06 8.58 -16.89
C HIS A 147 2.92 8.59 -15.86
N TYR A 148 3.00 9.49 -14.88
CA TYR A 148 1.92 9.67 -13.91
C TYR A 148 0.86 10.65 -14.40
N TYR A 149 -0.39 10.31 -14.08
CA TYR A 149 -1.56 11.13 -14.36
C TYR A 149 -2.42 11.24 -13.10
N ALA A 150 -3.14 12.36 -12.99
CA ALA A 150 -4.18 12.56 -12.01
C ALA A 150 -5.55 12.66 -12.66
N MET A 151 -6.55 11.99 -12.08
CA MET A 151 -7.92 12.49 -12.16
C MET A 151 -8.10 13.55 -11.08
N ALA A 152 -8.58 14.72 -11.48
CA ALA A 152 -8.71 15.87 -10.62
C ALA A 152 -10.04 16.60 -10.84
N TRP A 153 -10.52 17.27 -9.80
CA TRP A 153 -11.68 18.16 -9.88
C TRP A 153 -11.24 19.60 -10.12
N MET A 154 -11.92 20.30 -11.01
CA MET A 154 -11.64 21.72 -11.25
C MET A 154 -12.00 22.56 -10.01
N LEU A 155 -11.19 23.57 -9.71
CA LEU A 155 -11.54 24.61 -8.76
C LEU A 155 -11.97 25.89 -9.49
N GLU A 156 -13.15 26.41 -9.14
CA GLU A 156 -13.64 27.68 -9.65
C GLU A 156 -13.53 28.76 -8.58
N ALA A 157 -12.91 29.89 -8.93
CA ALA A 157 -12.85 31.04 -8.05
C ALA A 157 -14.25 31.68 -7.95
N ARG A 158 -14.76 31.86 -6.73
CA ARG A 158 -16.01 32.58 -6.45
C ARG A 158 -15.87 33.46 -5.22
N LEU A 159 -16.76 34.42 -5.09
CA LEU A 159 -16.90 35.21 -3.88
C LEU A 159 -17.78 34.44 -2.89
N GLY A 160 -17.23 34.17 -1.71
CA GLY A 160 -17.94 33.54 -0.60
C GLY A 160 -18.65 34.56 0.29
N GLU A 161 -19.05 34.12 1.48
CA GLU A 161 -19.61 35.00 2.50
C GLU A 161 -18.63 36.14 2.85
N GLY A 162 -19.15 37.35 3.01
CA GLY A 162 -18.32 38.53 3.30
C GLY A 162 -17.50 39.05 2.12
N ASN A 163 -17.82 38.63 0.88
CA ASN A 163 -17.11 39.04 -0.33
C ASN A 163 -15.63 38.58 -0.35
N ILE A 164 -15.32 37.52 0.39
CA ILE A 164 -13.98 36.94 0.47
C ILE A 164 -13.81 35.96 -0.69
N PRO A 165 -12.79 36.11 -1.55
CA PRO A 165 -12.54 35.17 -2.64
C PRO A 165 -12.17 33.79 -2.09
N GLY A 166 -12.76 32.75 -2.66
CA GLY A 166 -12.51 31.36 -2.31
C GLY A 166 -12.74 30.42 -3.49
N TRP A 167 -12.61 29.14 -3.22
CA TRP A 167 -12.70 28.09 -4.22
C TRP A 167 -13.97 27.26 -4.06
N VAL A 168 -14.59 26.93 -5.18
CA VAL A 168 -15.65 25.92 -5.26
C VAL A 168 -15.10 24.70 -5.99
N VAL A 169 -15.21 23.53 -5.38
CA VAL A 169 -14.80 22.25 -5.99
C VAL A 169 -15.91 21.77 -6.93
N ARG A 170 -15.56 21.48 -8.17
CA ARG A 170 -16.49 20.99 -9.21
C ARG A 170 -16.29 19.49 -9.43
N GLN A 171 -16.93 18.62 -8.63
CA GLN A 171 -16.86 17.17 -8.85
C GLN A 171 -17.56 16.75 -10.15
N ASP A 172 -18.50 17.57 -10.63
CA ASP A 172 -19.15 17.46 -11.92
C ASP A 172 -18.23 17.82 -13.11
N ARG A 173 -17.07 18.43 -12.85
CA ARG A 173 -16.07 18.80 -13.86
C ARG A 173 -14.72 18.16 -13.52
N GLU A 174 -14.62 16.88 -13.88
CA GLU A 174 -13.37 16.12 -13.78
C GLU A 174 -12.45 16.43 -14.97
N LEU A 175 -11.16 16.44 -14.69
CA LEU A 175 -10.10 16.65 -15.68
C LEU A 175 -8.97 15.67 -15.43
N GLU A 176 -8.37 15.21 -16.52
CA GLU A 176 -7.17 14.37 -16.50
C GLU A 176 -5.93 15.26 -16.68
N VAL A 177 -4.96 15.13 -15.76
CA VAL A 177 -3.75 15.95 -15.73
C VAL A 177 -2.51 15.08 -15.79
N ASP A 178 -1.63 15.36 -16.75
CA ASP A 178 -0.27 14.82 -16.78
C ASP A 178 0.60 15.42 -15.67
N GLU A 179 1.44 14.61 -15.02
CA GLU A 179 2.30 15.05 -13.92
C GLU A 179 3.17 16.28 -14.26
N SER A 180 3.59 16.43 -15.51
CA SER A 180 4.43 17.55 -15.96
C SER A 180 3.72 18.90 -15.90
N ARG A 181 2.39 18.92 -15.85
CA ARG A 181 1.60 20.16 -15.74
C ARG A 181 1.53 20.69 -14.31
N PHE A 182 1.85 19.90 -13.28
CA PHE A 182 1.77 20.36 -11.90
C PHE A 182 2.90 21.33 -11.57
N LEU A 183 2.53 22.53 -11.11
CA LEU A 183 3.47 23.62 -10.84
C LEU A 183 3.66 23.87 -9.34
N LYS A 184 2.57 23.89 -8.55
CA LYS A 184 2.61 24.13 -7.10
C LYS A 184 1.73 23.13 -6.37
N ASN A 185 2.28 22.47 -5.37
CA ASN A 185 1.49 21.70 -4.42
C ASN A 185 0.81 22.62 -3.39
N PHE A 186 -0.04 22.07 -2.53
CA PHE A 186 -0.82 22.84 -1.58
C PHE A 186 0.00 23.76 -0.66
N PRO A 187 1.09 23.30 0.01
CA PRO A 187 1.92 24.20 0.81
C PRO A 187 2.55 25.33 0.00
N GLN A 188 3.08 25.03 -1.20
CA GLN A 188 3.70 26.04 -2.06
C GLN A 188 2.67 27.06 -2.54
N LEU A 189 1.51 26.59 -2.99
CA LEU A 189 0.40 27.44 -3.41
C LEU A 189 -0.12 28.31 -2.26
N SER A 190 -0.16 27.78 -1.03
CA SER A 190 -0.57 28.54 0.15
C SER A 190 0.37 29.69 0.49
N ASN A 191 1.64 29.58 0.13
CA ASN A 191 2.61 30.66 0.28
C ASN A 191 2.54 31.67 -0.88
N ASP A 192 2.32 31.17 -2.09
CA ASP A 192 2.48 31.96 -3.31
C ASP A 192 1.16 32.49 -3.91
N PHE A 193 -0.02 32.15 -3.36
CA PHE A 193 -1.32 32.49 -3.99
C PHE A 193 -1.46 33.98 -4.35
N LYS A 194 -0.93 34.88 -3.52
CA LYS A 194 -0.94 36.33 -3.77
C LYS A 194 -0.11 36.72 -4.99
N LEU A 195 0.98 36.01 -5.28
CA LEU A 195 1.83 36.25 -6.45
C LEU A 195 1.12 35.90 -7.76
N TYR A 196 0.21 34.92 -7.70
CA TYR A 196 -0.55 34.43 -8.86
C TYR A 196 -1.92 35.10 -9.02
N ASP A 197 -2.29 36.02 -8.12
CA ASP A 197 -3.60 36.69 -8.09
C ASP A 197 -4.77 35.69 -8.06
N VAL A 198 -4.63 34.63 -7.25
CA VAL A 198 -5.68 33.61 -7.07
C VAL A 198 -6.18 33.58 -5.62
N PRO A 199 -7.41 33.11 -5.34
CA PRO A 199 -7.89 32.93 -3.97
C PRO A 199 -6.97 32.02 -3.14
N SER A 200 -6.96 32.22 -1.82
CA SER A 200 -6.22 31.33 -0.91
C SER A 200 -6.68 29.88 -1.10
N PRO A 201 -5.76 28.90 -1.33
CA PRO A 201 -6.14 27.50 -1.48
C PRO A 201 -6.73 26.91 -0.19
N THR A 202 -6.55 27.59 0.95
CA THR A 202 -7.13 27.19 2.23
C THR A 202 -8.61 27.56 2.35
N ASN A 203 -9.12 28.46 1.50
CA ASN A 203 -10.50 28.91 1.53
C ASN A 203 -11.35 28.17 0.49
N ILE A 204 -11.85 26.98 0.85
CA ILE A 204 -12.80 26.22 0.04
C ILE A 204 -14.21 26.51 0.55
N ILE A 205 -15.02 27.19 -0.27
CA ILE A 205 -16.39 27.60 0.05
C ILE A 205 -17.30 26.37 0.11
N GLY A 206 -17.10 25.42 -0.80
CA GLY A 206 -17.85 24.17 -0.84
C GLY A 206 -17.58 23.36 -2.10
N VAL A 207 -18.42 22.35 -2.31
CA VAL A 207 -18.35 21.41 -3.43
C VAL A 207 -19.71 21.24 -4.09
N TYR A 208 -19.72 21.20 -5.42
CA TYR A 208 -20.86 20.68 -6.19
C TYR A 208 -20.61 19.19 -6.44
N PRO A 209 -21.37 18.29 -5.80
CA PRO A 209 -21.17 16.85 -5.92
C PRO A 209 -21.65 16.33 -7.27
N ASN A 210 -21.00 15.28 -7.77
CA ASN A 210 -21.46 14.54 -8.95
C ASN A 210 -22.40 13.41 -8.53
N THR A 211 -23.59 13.75 -8.00
CA THR A 211 -24.60 12.79 -7.57
C THR A 211 -25.92 13.00 -8.29
N PRO A 212 -26.62 11.94 -8.72
CA PRO A 212 -27.90 12.06 -9.44
C PRO A 212 -28.98 12.83 -8.65
N ASP A 213 -28.92 12.77 -7.32
CA ASP A 213 -29.94 13.33 -6.41
C ASP A 213 -29.59 14.75 -5.91
N ALA A 214 -28.43 15.30 -6.29
CA ALA A 214 -28.10 16.67 -5.94
C ALA A 214 -28.92 17.60 -6.84
N GLY A 215 -29.96 18.21 -6.27
CA GLY A 215 -30.64 19.33 -6.90
C GLY A 215 -29.60 20.34 -7.42
N PHE A 216 -29.85 20.89 -8.60
CA PHE A 216 -28.93 21.66 -9.46
C PHE A 216 -28.13 22.82 -8.82
N ASP A 217 -28.24 23.08 -7.51
CA ASP A 217 -27.55 24.20 -6.86
C ASP A 217 -27.24 24.03 -5.36
N SER A 218 -27.26 22.81 -4.79
CA SER A 218 -26.92 22.64 -3.36
C SER A 218 -25.41 22.53 -3.15
N LEU A 219 -24.76 23.65 -2.86
CA LEU A 219 -23.38 23.69 -2.44
C LEU A 219 -23.19 22.93 -1.12
N GLN A 220 -22.36 21.89 -1.11
CA GLN A 220 -22.07 21.09 0.08
C GLN A 220 -20.75 21.51 0.73
N ARG A 221 -20.60 21.20 2.02
CA ARG A 221 -19.36 21.47 2.76
C ARG A 221 -18.24 20.53 2.31
N TRP A 222 -17.07 21.08 2.00
CA TRP A 222 -15.86 20.30 1.74
C TRP A 222 -15.24 19.77 3.05
N THR A 223 -14.94 18.48 3.13
CA THR A 223 -14.43 17.81 4.34
C THR A 223 -13.14 17.01 4.13
N LEU A 224 -12.71 16.81 2.88
CA LEU A 224 -11.63 15.88 2.55
C LEU A 224 -10.21 16.43 2.79
N THR A 225 -10.09 17.75 3.00
CA THR A 225 -8.81 18.41 3.28
C THR A 225 -8.96 19.42 4.39
N ASN A 226 -8.01 19.40 5.33
CA ASN A 226 -7.93 20.39 6.38
C ASN A 226 -7.26 21.65 5.83
N PRO A 227 -7.85 22.85 5.99
CA PRO A 227 -7.31 24.09 5.42
C PRO A 227 -5.98 24.53 6.04
N VAL A 228 -5.63 24.03 7.23
CA VAL A 228 -4.37 24.34 7.93
C VAL A 228 -3.35 23.21 7.73
N LEU A 229 -3.79 21.97 7.89
CA LEU A 229 -2.90 20.81 7.93
C LEU A 229 -2.75 20.09 6.58
N GLY A 230 -3.65 20.34 5.63
CA GLY A 230 -3.74 19.61 4.37
C GLY A 230 -4.37 18.22 4.55
N ASN A 231 -3.87 17.27 3.77
CA ASN A 231 -4.27 15.86 3.81
C ASN A 231 -3.77 15.21 5.12
N PRO A 232 -4.58 14.37 5.81
CA PRO A 232 -4.15 13.68 7.03
C PRO A 232 -2.86 12.87 6.87
N TRP A 233 -2.62 12.28 5.69
CA TRP A 233 -1.40 11.53 5.40
C TRP A 233 -0.16 12.41 5.34
N ARG A 234 -0.28 13.68 4.92
CA ARG A 234 0.85 14.62 4.91
C ARG A 234 1.43 14.81 6.31
N VAL A 235 0.55 14.99 7.30
CA VAL A 235 0.95 15.16 8.70
C VAL A 235 1.57 13.88 9.25
N ARG A 236 0.91 12.73 9.03
CA ARG A 236 1.39 11.42 9.54
C ARG A 236 2.72 11.00 8.91
N ALA A 237 2.91 11.25 7.63
CA ALA A 237 4.09 10.80 6.91
C ALA A 237 5.33 11.65 7.17
N CYS A 238 5.18 12.90 7.64
CA CYS A 238 6.30 13.77 8.00
C CYS A 238 7.38 13.83 6.89
N GLY A 239 6.96 14.08 5.65
CA GLY A 239 7.85 14.15 4.48
C GLY A 239 8.27 12.81 3.88
N HIS A 240 7.84 11.68 4.45
CA HIS A 240 8.00 10.37 3.82
C HIS A 240 6.91 10.14 2.77
N ARG A 241 7.20 9.28 1.78
CA ARG A 241 6.18 8.91 0.79
C ARG A 241 5.14 7.98 1.43
N THR A 242 3.88 8.25 1.14
CA THR A 242 2.77 7.38 1.56
C THR A 242 2.30 6.57 0.36
N LEU A 243 2.28 5.24 0.50
CA LEU A 243 1.89 4.29 -0.55
C LEU A 243 0.77 3.39 -0.03
N CYS A 244 -0.19 3.05 -0.90
CA CYS A 244 -1.12 1.97 -0.61
C CYS A 244 -0.48 0.64 -1.06
N LEU A 245 -0.37 -0.31 -0.13
CA LEU A 245 0.19 -1.64 -0.39
C LEU A 245 -0.92 -2.70 -0.29
N PRO A 246 -1.64 -2.98 -1.39
CA PRO A 246 -2.74 -3.94 -1.36
C PRO A 246 -2.22 -5.37 -1.19
N LEU A 247 -2.96 -6.18 -0.42
CA LEU A 247 -2.65 -7.58 -0.14
C LEU A 247 -3.71 -8.49 -0.75
N TRP A 248 -3.30 -9.58 -1.38
CA TRP A 248 -4.18 -10.72 -1.66
C TRP A 248 -4.04 -11.71 -0.52
N MET A 249 -4.89 -11.53 0.48
CA MET A 249 -4.97 -12.44 1.62
C MET A 249 -6.05 -13.48 1.36
N TYR A 250 -5.74 -14.74 1.67
CA TYR A 250 -6.65 -15.85 1.52
C TYR A 250 -6.48 -16.84 2.67
N CYS A 251 -7.56 -17.54 2.98
CA CYS A 251 -7.56 -18.68 3.88
C CYS A 251 -7.72 -19.93 3.03
N ASP A 252 -6.90 -20.94 3.27
CA ASP A 252 -6.98 -22.24 2.61
C ASP A 252 -6.96 -23.34 3.65
N ASP A 253 -7.76 -24.39 3.43
CA ASP A 253 -7.79 -25.58 4.26
C ASP A 253 -6.82 -26.64 3.71
N THR A 254 -5.89 -27.06 4.55
CA THR A 254 -4.99 -28.16 4.21
C THR A 254 -5.37 -29.37 5.05
N SER A 255 -5.65 -30.49 4.39
CA SER A 255 -5.87 -31.75 5.10
C SER A 255 -4.52 -32.42 5.38
N GLY A 256 -4.21 -32.63 6.66
CA GLY A 256 -2.94 -33.24 7.08
C GLY A 256 -2.86 -34.76 6.90
N ASN A 257 -3.84 -35.43 6.25
CA ASN A 257 -4.00 -36.88 6.37
C ASN A 257 -4.17 -37.64 5.04
N MET A 258 -3.37 -38.69 4.85
CA MET A 258 -3.58 -39.74 3.84
C MET A 258 -4.61 -40.81 4.24
N SER A 259 -5.16 -40.78 5.46
CA SER A 259 -6.16 -41.78 5.91
C SER A 259 -7.31 -41.21 6.75
N LYS A 260 -8.51 -41.27 6.17
CA LYS A 260 -9.87 -41.45 6.73
C LYS A 260 -10.37 -40.63 7.93
N LYS A 261 -9.71 -39.57 8.39
CA LYS A 261 -10.35 -38.56 9.24
C LYS A 261 -9.90 -37.17 8.83
N TRP A 262 -10.85 -36.36 8.36
CA TRP A 262 -10.67 -34.94 8.05
C TRP A 262 -10.30 -34.20 9.33
N ASN A 263 -9.03 -33.83 9.47
CA ASN A 263 -8.55 -32.83 10.41
C ASN A 263 -8.05 -31.68 9.54
N GLU A 264 -8.89 -30.67 9.38
CA GLU A 264 -8.61 -29.49 8.56
C GLU A 264 -7.72 -28.54 9.34
N ASP A 265 -6.55 -28.20 8.79
CA ASP A 265 -5.74 -27.09 9.24
C ASP A 265 -6.07 -25.87 8.35
N ASN A 266 -6.74 -24.88 8.93
CA ASN A 266 -6.99 -23.61 8.25
C ASN A 266 -5.75 -22.74 8.35
N SER A 267 -5.31 -22.20 7.22
CA SER A 267 -4.11 -21.37 7.15
C SER A 267 -4.36 -20.05 6.43
N PHE A 268 -3.86 -18.96 7.00
CA PHE A 268 -3.86 -17.66 6.33
C PHE A 268 -2.51 -17.41 5.65
N LEU A 269 -2.59 -17.07 4.38
CA LEU A 269 -1.45 -16.63 3.59
C LEU A 269 -1.80 -15.34 2.87
N PHE A 270 -0.76 -14.64 2.40
CA PHE A 270 -0.95 -13.53 1.50
C PHE A 270 0.18 -13.39 0.48
N THR A 271 -0.15 -12.68 -0.59
CA THR A 271 0.81 -12.19 -1.59
C THR A 271 0.57 -10.70 -1.82
N LEU A 272 1.64 -9.94 -2.09
CA LEU A 272 1.52 -8.52 -2.41
C LEU A 272 0.81 -8.35 -3.76
N ALA A 273 -0.35 -7.70 -3.75
CA ALA A 273 -1.21 -7.55 -4.93
C ALA A 273 -0.67 -6.54 -5.96
N GLY A 274 0.42 -5.83 -5.61
CA GLY A 274 1.16 -4.94 -6.51
C GLY A 274 2.20 -5.68 -7.37
N LEU A 275 2.39 -6.98 -7.19
CA LEU A 275 3.33 -7.77 -7.97
C LEU A 275 2.76 -8.16 -9.35
N PRO A 276 3.62 -8.24 -10.39
CA PRO A 276 3.27 -8.89 -11.63
C PRO A 276 2.89 -10.35 -11.42
N LEU A 277 2.02 -10.88 -12.28
CA LEU A 277 1.52 -12.25 -12.19
C LEU A 277 2.64 -13.30 -12.11
N GLU A 278 3.70 -13.13 -12.91
CA GLU A 278 4.86 -14.04 -12.90
C GLU A 278 5.58 -14.05 -11.55
N GLN A 279 5.59 -12.92 -10.84
CA GLN A 279 6.20 -12.83 -9.51
C GLN A 279 5.23 -13.35 -8.44
N SER A 280 3.95 -13.01 -8.51
CA SER A 280 2.97 -13.41 -7.49
C SER A 280 2.79 -14.93 -7.39
N GLN A 281 3.04 -15.67 -8.47
CA GLN A 281 2.96 -17.14 -8.49
C GLN A 281 4.20 -17.85 -7.92
N LYS A 282 5.30 -17.12 -7.71
CA LYS A 282 6.51 -17.71 -7.13
C LYS A 282 6.27 -17.93 -5.64
N GLU A 283 6.54 -19.13 -5.15
CA GLU A 283 6.53 -19.47 -3.71
C GLU A 283 7.31 -18.43 -2.89
N PHE A 284 8.34 -17.83 -3.50
CA PHE A 284 9.11 -16.75 -2.90
C PHE A 284 8.26 -15.59 -2.36
N ASN A 285 7.13 -15.28 -3.00
CA ASN A 285 6.24 -14.15 -2.73
C ASN A 285 4.92 -14.56 -2.05
N VAL A 286 4.83 -15.81 -1.59
CA VAL A 286 3.71 -16.31 -0.80
C VAL A 286 4.14 -16.32 0.67
N HIS A 287 3.42 -15.55 1.50
CA HIS A 287 3.77 -15.35 2.89
C HIS A 287 2.75 -16.02 3.81
N PHE A 288 3.25 -16.84 4.72
CA PHE A 288 2.44 -17.51 5.73
C PHE A 288 2.26 -16.63 6.98
N LEU A 289 1.01 -16.48 7.44
CA LEU A 289 0.67 -15.69 8.62
C LEU A 289 0.35 -16.56 9.83
N CYS A 290 -0.63 -17.46 9.72
CA CYS A 290 -1.07 -18.29 10.82
C CYS A 290 -1.72 -19.58 10.34
N THR A 291 -1.82 -20.56 11.23
CA THR A 291 -2.56 -21.80 11.00
C THR A 291 -3.17 -22.31 12.30
N SER A 292 -4.32 -22.97 12.21
CA SER A 292 -4.92 -23.71 13.32
C SER A 292 -5.88 -24.79 12.81
N ASN A 293 -5.89 -25.93 13.48
CA ASN A 293 -6.93 -26.95 13.36
C ASN A 293 -8.06 -26.82 14.40
N LEU A 294 -7.97 -25.83 15.31
CA LEU A 294 -8.94 -25.60 16.36
C LEU A 294 -9.65 -24.26 16.16
N ALA A 295 -8.87 -23.19 15.97
CA ALA A 295 -9.41 -21.85 15.79
C ALA A 295 -10.03 -21.71 14.38
N PRO A 296 -11.33 -21.40 14.25
CA PRO A 296 -11.93 -21.11 12.96
C PRO A 296 -11.29 -19.89 12.27
N PRO A 297 -11.37 -19.79 10.93
CA PRO A 297 -10.73 -18.71 10.16
C PRO A 297 -11.09 -17.29 10.64
N LEU A 298 -12.34 -17.04 11.00
CA LEU A 298 -12.76 -15.71 11.46
C LEU A 298 -12.11 -15.31 12.79
N GLU A 299 -11.92 -16.28 13.70
CA GLU A 299 -11.25 -16.02 14.98
C GLU A 299 -9.76 -15.75 14.76
N MET A 300 -9.09 -16.51 13.86
CA MET A 300 -7.70 -16.24 13.49
C MET A 300 -7.53 -14.88 12.79
N MET A 301 -8.51 -14.46 11.99
CA MET A 301 -8.49 -13.17 11.30
C MET A 301 -8.49 -11.99 12.29
N GLU A 302 -9.10 -12.14 13.48
CA GLU A 302 -9.04 -11.09 14.51
C GLU A 302 -7.59 -10.75 14.88
N GLY A 303 -6.75 -11.76 15.10
CA GLY A 303 -5.32 -11.56 15.39
C GLY A 303 -4.51 -11.00 14.22
N VAL A 304 -4.95 -11.21 12.97
CA VAL A 304 -4.33 -10.57 11.80
C VAL A 304 -4.72 -9.10 11.72
N VAL A 305 -5.99 -8.77 11.94
CA VAL A 305 -6.52 -7.40 11.89
C VAL A 305 -5.94 -6.54 13.00
N ASP A 306 -5.76 -7.10 14.20
CA ASP A 306 -5.13 -6.44 15.35
C ASP A 306 -3.71 -5.92 15.04
N GLN A 307 -2.99 -6.54 14.10
CA GLN A 307 -1.64 -6.09 13.70
C GLN A 307 -1.64 -4.93 12.69
N VAL A 308 -2.80 -4.60 12.11
CA VAL A 308 -2.94 -3.55 11.08
C VAL A 308 -3.61 -2.29 11.63
N MET A 309 -4.39 -2.41 12.71
CA MET A 309 -5.06 -1.31 13.41
C MET A 309 -4.13 -0.59 14.39
#